data_AF-A0A8T2KIG3-F1
#
_entry.id   AF-A0A8T2KIG3-F1
#
_cell.length_a   1.000
_cell.length_b   1.000
_cell.length_c   1.000
_cell.angle_alpha   90.00
_cell.angle_beta   90.00
_cell.angle_gamma   90.00
#
_symmetry.space_group_name_H-M   'P 1'
#
loop_
_entity.id
_entity.type
_entity.pdbx_description
1 polymer ?
#
loop_
_entity_poly.entity_id
_entity_poly.type
_entity_poly.pdbx_seq_one_letter_code
_entity_poly.pdbx_strand_id
1 'polypeptide(L)'
;WYHTNISRHAAEALLLTNGQDGSYLLRKSDSKSNRYSLSVRAKDSVKHFEVLHCGSFIKFGFNEFASLKEFVQHFANQPLIGSESGTLILLKHPYPCEVEEPSIYESVRVHTAMQTGRSESDLIPVAPPLGTKEGYLTKQGGRVKNWKTRWFILSRNELKYFKDQLSTEAIKTLDLTECSAVQFDYSQEKVNCFCLVFPLRTYYLCAKTGAEADEWIKILRWKIVSSIHIQVERIYNT
;
A
#
# COMPACT_ATOMS: atom_id res chain seq x y z
N TRP A 1 0.09 0.75 -15.74
CA TRP A 1 1.45 0.29 -15.41
C TRP A 1 2.53 1.33 -15.53
N TYR A 2 2.39 2.38 -16.35
CA TYR A 2 3.32 3.50 -16.35
C TYR A 2 2.87 4.58 -15.37
N HIS A 3 3.77 5.03 -14.49
CA HIS A 3 3.52 6.02 -13.45
C HIS A 3 4.54 7.16 -13.54
N THR A 4 4.03 8.38 -13.67
CA THR A 4 4.86 9.57 -13.87
C THR A 4 5.44 10.14 -12.57
N ASN A 5 4.74 9.98 -11.45
CA ASN A 5 5.06 10.66 -10.18
C ASN A 5 5.28 9.71 -8.98
N ILE A 6 5.48 8.41 -9.22
CA ILE A 6 5.66 7.44 -8.13
C ILE A 6 7.14 7.28 -7.77
N SER A 7 7.45 7.46 -6.49
CA SER A 7 8.79 7.24 -5.94
C SER A 7 9.15 5.75 -5.87
N ARG A 8 10.45 5.44 -5.74
CA ARG A 8 10.91 4.06 -5.52
C ARG A 8 10.21 3.38 -4.35
N HIS A 9 10.13 4.07 -3.22
CA HIS A 9 9.54 3.55 -1.99
C HIS A 9 8.03 3.34 -2.15
N ALA A 10 7.33 4.28 -2.80
CA ALA A 10 5.92 4.13 -3.10
C ALA A 10 5.65 2.94 -4.02
N ALA A 11 6.50 2.73 -5.03
CA ALA A 11 6.40 1.56 -5.90
C ALA A 11 6.64 0.24 -5.16
N GLU A 12 7.65 0.17 -4.30
CA GLU A 12 7.90 -1.00 -3.44
C GLU A 12 6.68 -1.29 -2.59
N ALA A 13 6.14 -0.28 -1.92
CA ALA A 13 4.98 -0.43 -1.07
C ALA A 13 3.73 -0.91 -1.82
N LEU A 14 3.40 -0.29 -2.95
CA LEU A 14 2.22 -0.68 -3.74
C LEU A 14 2.32 -2.14 -4.21
N LEU A 15 3.48 -2.50 -4.77
CA LEU A 15 3.74 -3.87 -5.21
C LEU A 15 3.85 -4.83 -4.03
N LEU A 16 4.32 -4.38 -2.87
CA LEU A 16 4.47 -5.25 -1.71
C LEU A 16 3.12 -5.57 -1.04
N THR A 17 2.26 -4.57 -1.01
CA THR A 17 1.01 -4.61 -0.25
C THR A 17 -0.13 -5.15 -1.10
N ASN A 18 -0.15 -4.82 -2.40
CA ASN A 18 -1.27 -5.10 -3.28
C ASN A 18 -0.88 -5.96 -4.50
N GLY A 19 0.42 -6.05 -4.81
CA GLY A 19 0.91 -6.85 -5.92
C GLY A 19 1.02 -8.33 -5.58
N GLN A 20 0.84 -9.18 -6.58
CA GLN A 20 1.19 -10.60 -6.56
C GLN A 20 2.53 -10.85 -7.25
N ASP A 21 3.07 -12.06 -7.13
CA ASP A 21 4.32 -12.44 -7.81
C ASP A 21 4.26 -12.16 -9.33
N GLY A 22 5.26 -11.45 -9.85
CA GLY A 22 5.30 -10.98 -11.23
C GLY A 22 4.48 -9.71 -11.51
N SER A 23 3.94 -9.04 -10.48
CA SER A 23 3.34 -7.71 -10.64
C SER A 23 4.40 -6.66 -10.87
N TYR A 24 4.17 -5.74 -11.81
CA TYR A 24 5.17 -4.75 -12.17
C TYR A 24 4.58 -3.38 -12.48
N LEU A 25 5.40 -2.36 -12.26
CA LEU A 25 5.10 -0.99 -12.68
C LEU A 25 6.37 -0.31 -13.18
N LEU A 26 6.21 0.59 -14.14
CA LEU A 26 7.29 1.43 -14.64
C LEU A 26 7.12 2.84 -14.09
N ARG A 27 8.17 3.38 -13.47
CA ARG A 27 8.19 4.74 -12.91
C ARG A 27 9.30 5.59 -13.54
N LYS A 28 9.09 6.90 -13.61
CA LYS A 28 10.14 7.85 -14.00
C LYS A 28 11.14 8.00 -12.84
N SER A 29 12.45 7.95 -13.12
CA SER A 29 13.47 8.01 -12.07
C SER A 29 13.79 9.44 -11.62
N ASP A 30 13.67 10.42 -12.51
CA ASP A 30 13.74 11.86 -12.22
C ASP A 30 13.22 12.65 -13.43
N SER A 31 12.65 13.82 -13.20
CA SER A 31 12.11 14.76 -14.20
C SER A 31 13.11 15.15 -15.30
N LYS A 32 14.42 15.17 -14.98
CA LYS A 32 15.50 15.63 -15.87
C LYS A 32 16.29 14.54 -16.60
N SER A 33 16.06 13.26 -16.30
CA SER A 33 16.83 12.16 -16.91
C SER A 33 15.89 11.23 -17.69
N ASN A 34 16.30 10.80 -18.90
CA ASN A 34 15.60 9.77 -19.69
C ASN A 34 15.75 8.37 -19.07
N ARG A 35 15.72 8.27 -17.75
CA ARG A 35 15.92 7.06 -16.97
C ARG A 35 14.59 6.69 -16.33
N TYR A 36 14.14 5.49 -16.62
CA TYR A 36 12.98 4.86 -16.02
C TYR A 36 13.45 3.75 -15.08
N SER A 37 12.60 3.39 -14.14
CA SER A 37 12.83 2.23 -13.29
C SER A 37 11.63 1.31 -13.37
N LEU A 38 11.89 0.06 -13.72
CA LEU A 38 10.92 -1.02 -13.69
C LEU A 38 10.97 -1.67 -12.30
N SER A 39 9.89 -1.53 -11.54
CA SER A 39 9.72 -2.17 -10.24
C SER A 39 8.89 -3.43 -10.41
N VAL A 40 9.38 -4.57 -9.91
CA VAL A 40 8.73 -5.88 -10.07
C VAL A 40 8.66 -6.64 -8.74
N ARG A 41 7.47 -7.12 -8.37
CA ARG A 41 7.24 -7.97 -7.21
C ARG A 41 7.76 -9.39 -7.48
N ALA A 42 8.66 -9.86 -6.63
CA ALA A 42 9.23 -11.21 -6.63
C ALA A 42 9.12 -11.83 -5.24
N LYS A 43 8.17 -12.75 -5.06
CA LYS A 43 7.80 -13.39 -3.79
C LYS A 43 7.64 -12.43 -2.62
N ASP A 44 8.68 -12.17 -1.84
CA ASP A 44 8.69 -11.32 -0.64
C ASP A 44 9.51 -10.04 -0.81
N SER A 45 9.96 -9.76 -2.03
CA SER A 45 10.81 -8.60 -2.34
C SER A 45 10.30 -7.87 -3.58
N VAL A 46 10.75 -6.62 -3.75
CA VAL A 46 10.58 -5.88 -5.00
C VAL A 46 11.95 -5.61 -5.58
N LYS A 47 12.12 -5.94 -6.86
CA LYS A 47 13.34 -5.68 -7.63
C LYS A 47 13.14 -4.46 -8.49
N HIS A 48 14.16 -3.61 -8.56
CA HIS A 48 14.17 -2.41 -9.38
C HIS A 48 15.21 -2.58 -10.45
N PHE A 49 14.77 -2.51 -11.69
CA PHE A 49 15.65 -2.55 -12.84
C PHE A 49 15.67 -1.18 -13.49
N GLU A 50 16.85 -0.79 -13.94
CA GLU A 50 17.03 0.46 -14.66
C GLU A 50 16.72 0.27 -16.14
N VAL A 51 15.93 1.19 -16.69
CA VAL A 51 15.52 1.21 -18.09
C VAL A 51 15.92 2.57 -18.66
N LEU A 52 16.75 2.56 -19.71
CA LEU A 52 17.21 3.79 -20.35
C LEU A 52 16.36 4.06 -21.60
N HIS A 53 15.97 5.32 -21.80
CA HIS A 53 15.26 5.76 -22.98
C HIS A 53 16.18 6.63 -23.85
N CYS A 54 16.59 6.10 -24.99
CA CYS A 54 17.54 6.71 -25.91
C CYS A 54 16.83 7.47 -27.04
N GLY A 55 15.78 8.22 -26.70
CA GLY A 55 15.01 9.03 -27.65
C GLY A 55 14.07 8.21 -28.55
N SER A 56 14.62 7.34 -29.39
CA SER A 56 13.88 6.52 -30.36
C SER A 56 13.75 5.04 -29.96
N PHE A 57 14.51 4.58 -28.96
CA PHE A 57 14.50 3.19 -28.51
C PHE A 57 14.79 3.09 -27.01
N ILE A 58 14.55 1.91 -26.45
CA ILE A 58 14.72 1.59 -25.04
C ILE A 58 15.85 0.61 -24.89
N LYS A 59 16.73 0.88 -23.93
CA LYS A 59 17.87 0.04 -23.62
C LYS A 59 17.75 -0.55 -22.23
N PHE A 60 17.97 -1.86 -22.15
CA PHE A 60 17.94 -2.63 -20.91
C PHE A 60 19.07 -3.65 -20.89
N GLY A 61 20.12 -3.37 -20.11
CA GLY A 61 21.36 -4.15 -20.19
C GLY A 61 21.94 -4.13 -21.60
N PHE A 62 22.07 -5.31 -22.22
CA PHE A 62 22.55 -5.49 -23.59
C PHE A 62 21.44 -5.49 -24.65
N ASN A 63 20.16 -5.48 -24.24
CA ASN A 63 19.02 -5.53 -25.15
C ASN A 63 18.51 -4.13 -25.50
N GLU A 64 18.04 -3.99 -26.75
CA GLU A 64 17.45 -2.76 -27.30
C GLU A 64 16.06 -3.07 -27.86
N PHE A 65 15.10 -2.19 -27.60
CA PHE A 65 13.70 -2.37 -27.96
C PHE A 65 13.18 -1.09 -28.63
N ALA A 66 12.39 -1.23 -29.70
CA ALA A 66 11.84 -0.08 -30.42
C ALA A 66 10.76 0.66 -29.62
N SER A 67 10.16 0.00 -28.62
CA SER A 67 9.14 0.63 -27.77
C SER A 67 9.03 0.01 -26.38
N LEU A 68 8.37 0.73 -25.47
CA LEU A 68 8.03 0.26 -24.11
C LEU A 68 7.14 -0.97 -24.13
N LYS A 69 6.26 -1.06 -25.14
CA LYS A 69 5.37 -2.21 -25.34
C LYS A 69 6.16 -3.47 -25.68
N GLU A 70 7.12 -3.36 -26.59
CA GLU A 70 7.99 -4.46 -26.99
C GLU A 70 8.88 -4.94 -25.84
N PHE A 71 9.47 -3.98 -25.10
CA PHE A 71 10.23 -4.25 -23.88
C PHE A 71 9.42 -5.11 -22.88
N VAL A 72 8.19 -4.70 -22.56
CA VAL A 72 7.33 -5.45 -21.63
C VAL A 72 6.96 -6.83 -22.19
N GLN A 73 6.61 -6.91 -23.48
CA GLN A 73 6.21 -8.16 -24.12
C GLN A 73 7.36 -9.18 -24.18
N HIS A 74 8.59 -8.71 -24.35
CA HIS A 74 9.78 -9.55 -24.28
C HIS A 74 9.93 -10.17 -22.89
N PHE A 75 9.90 -9.36 -21.83
CA PHE A 75 10.08 -9.85 -20.45
C PHE A 75 8.83 -10.49 -19.81
N ALA A 76 7.70 -10.49 -20.52
CA ALA A 76 6.56 -11.35 -20.19
C ALA A 76 6.83 -12.83 -20.51
N ASN A 77 7.69 -13.10 -21.50
CA ASN A 77 8.01 -14.45 -21.97
C ASN A 77 9.45 -14.88 -21.67
N GLN A 78 10.34 -13.93 -21.37
CA GLN A 78 11.73 -14.16 -21.00
C GLN A 78 12.01 -13.62 -19.59
N PRO A 79 12.48 -14.43 -18.64
CA PRO A 79 12.64 -14.01 -17.25
C PRO A 79 13.84 -13.07 -17.02
N LEU A 80 13.63 -12.07 -16.17
CA LEU A 80 14.65 -11.21 -15.58
C LEU A 80 15.38 -11.94 -14.46
N ILE A 81 16.68 -11.67 -14.28
CA ILE A 81 17.46 -12.20 -13.17
C ILE A 81 17.49 -11.16 -12.04
N GLY A 82 16.83 -11.44 -10.93
CA GLY A 82 16.64 -10.51 -9.81
C GLY A 82 17.76 -10.48 -8.75
N SER A 83 18.78 -11.33 -8.88
CA SER A 83 19.90 -11.45 -7.93
C SER A 83 20.99 -12.39 -8.46
N GLU A 84 22.18 -12.35 -7.83
CA GLU A 84 23.28 -13.31 -8.07
C GLU A 84 22.86 -14.76 -7.85
N SER A 85 21.83 -15.01 -7.04
CA SER A 85 21.24 -16.34 -6.83
C SER A 85 20.37 -16.85 -7.98
N GLY A 86 20.25 -16.13 -9.10
CA GLY A 86 19.56 -16.60 -10.30
C GLY A 86 18.03 -16.61 -10.21
N THR A 87 17.44 -15.80 -9.32
CA THR A 87 15.97 -15.74 -9.19
C THR A 87 15.35 -15.20 -10.48
N LEU A 88 14.60 -16.05 -11.17
CA LEU A 88 13.91 -15.72 -12.42
C LEU A 88 12.59 -15.00 -12.13
N ILE A 89 12.41 -13.83 -12.74
CA ILE A 89 11.26 -12.94 -12.54
C ILE A 89 10.61 -12.67 -13.89
N LEU A 90 9.32 -12.96 -14.01
CA LEU A 90 8.53 -12.69 -15.23
C LEU A 90 7.60 -11.50 -15.01
N LEU A 91 7.42 -10.68 -16.05
CA LEU A 91 6.44 -9.60 -16.05
C LEU A 91 5.06 -10.16 -16.38
N LYS A 92 4.29 -10.51 -15.36
CA LYS A 92 2.99 -11.19 -15.52
C LYS A 92 1.81 -10.23 -15.41
N HIS A 93 1.84 -9.33 -14.43
CA HIS A 93 0.68 -8.54 -14.03
C HIS A 93 1.00 -7.03 -14.06
N PRO A 94 0.59 -6.30 -15.11
CA PRO A 94 0.77 -4.84 -15.14
C PRO A 94 -0.02 -4.20 -14.00
N TYR A 95 0.65 -3.43 -13.14
CA TYR A 95 -0.03 -2.72 -12.06
C TYR A 95 -0.85 -1.54 -12.64
N PRO A 96 -2.10 -1.28 -12.19
CA PRO A 96 -2.93 -0.19 -12.72
C PRO A 96 -2.27 1.19 -12.59
N CYS A 97 -2.41 2.07 -13.59
CA CYS A 97 -1.82 3.43 -13.53
C CYS A 97 -2.65 4.43 -12.72
N GLU A 98 -3.96 4.21 -12.59
CA GLU A 98 -4.87 5.01 -11.77
C GLU A 98 -4.93 4.41 -10.37
N VAL A 99 -4.05 4.89 -9.50
CA VAL A 99 -4.09 4.57 -8.07
C VAL A 99 -4.18 5.92 -7.38
N GLU A 100 -5.35 6.26 -6.82
CA GLU A 100 -5.46 7.43 -5.94
C GLU A 100 -4.49 7.22 -4.78
N GLU A 101 -3.42 8.03 -4.76
CA GLU A 101 -2.54 8.10 -3.60
C GLU A 101 -3.36 8.62 -2.43
N PRO A 102 -3.51 7.86 -1.32
CA PRO A 102 -4.09 8.45 -0.13
C PRO A 102 -3.14 9.57 0.32
N SER A 103 -3.69 10.79 0.46
CA SER A 103 -3.00 12.03 0.86
C SER A 103 -2.50 12.02 2.32
N ILE A 104 -2.07 10.87 2.81
CA ILE A 104 -1.52 10.66 4.17
C ILE A 104 -0.01 10.87 4.21
N TYR A 105 0.64 11.17 3.09
CA TYR A 105 1.95 11.79 3.10
C TYR A 105 1.78 13.30 3.10
N GLU A 106 2.02 13.89 4.27
CA GLU A 106 2.65 15.20 4.27
C GLU A 106 3.94 15.02 3.47
N SER A 107 3.99 15.64 2.29
CA SER A 107 5.21 15.74 1.51
C SER A 107 6.31 16.17 2.48
N VAL A 108 7.34 15.35 2.65
CA VAL A 108 8.57 15.81 3.32
C VAL A 108 9.11 16.89 2.41
N ARG A 109 8.68 18.14 2.64
CA ARG A 109 9.30 19.32 2.09
C ARG A 109 10.68 19.34 2.73
N VAL A 110 11.65 19.00 1.89
CA VAL A 110 13.08 19.09 2.12
C VAL A 110 13.42 20.32 2.96
N HIS A 111 14.19 20.09 4.03
CA HIS A 111 14.91 21.05 4.86
C HIS A 111 14.16 22.34 5.23
N THR A 112 13.58 22.38 6.43
CA THR A 112 13.43 23.65 7.14
C THR A 112 14.82 24.26 7.30
N ALA A 113 15.11 25.30 6.51
CA ALA A 113 15.93 26.39 6.99
C ALA A 113 15.26 26.90 8.27
N MET A 114 15.77 26.48 9.43
CA MET A 114 15.91 27.26 10.64
C MET A 114 16.65 26.39 11.66
N GLN A 115 17.84 26.88 12.03
CA GLN A 115 18.64 26.39 13.13
C GLN A 115 17.81 26.38 14.41
N THR A 116 17.58 25.22 15.02
CA THR A 116 17.57 25.03 16.49
C THR A 116 17.72 23.54 16.83
N GLY A 117 18.91 23.20 17.34
CA GLY A 117 19.30 22.02 18.13
C GLY A 117 18.35 20.81 18.26
N ARG A 118 18.35 19.91 17.27
CA ARG A 118 17.85 18.54 17.40
C ARG A 118 18.95 17.55 17.02
N SER A 119 19.22 16.56 17.87
CA SER A 119 20.24 15.54 17.68
C SER A 119 19.70 14.30 16.96
N GLU A 120 20.62 13.44 16.51
CA GLU A 120 20.37 12.15 15.84
C GLU A 120 19.37 11.23 16.58
N SER A 121 19.16 11.47 17.87
CA SER A 121 18.14 10.83 18.72
C SER A 121 16.68 11.12 18.33
N ASP A 122 16.43 12.18 17.55
CA ASP A 122 15.07 12.58 17.12
C ASP A 122 14.65 11.90 15.81
N LEU A 123 15.51 11.05 15.23
CA LEU A 123 15.18 10.20 14.10
C LEU A 123 14.24 9.07 14.58
N ILE A 124 12.97 9.09 14.16
CA ILE A 124 12.03 7.98 14.39
C ILE A 124 12.61 6.74 13.68
N PRO A 125 13.06 5.69 14.39
CA PRO A 125 13.87 4.62 13.79
C PRO A 125 13.07 3.68 12.88
N VAL A 126 11.74 3.77 12.88
CA VAL A 126 10.86 2.86 12.16
C VAL A 126 9.67 3.64 11.62
N ALA A 127 9.75 4.09 10.37
CA ALA A 127 8.54 4.47 9.66
C ALA A 127 7.68 3.19 9.50
N PRO A 128 6.39 3.20 9.89
CA PRO A 128 5.55 2.03 9.78
C PRO A 128 5.48 1.55 8.31
N PRO A 129 5.49 0.22 8.05
CA PRO A 129 5.38 -0.30 6.69
C PRO A 129 4.15 0.26 5.97
N LEU A 130 4.28 0.67 4.71
CA LEU A 130 3.21 1.37 4.01
C LEU A 130 1.92 0.52 3.93
N GLY A 131 0.77 1.15 4.20
CA GLY A 131 -0.50 0.44 4.24
C GLY A 131 -0.71 -0.38 5.53
N THR A 132 0.09 -0.13 6.56
CA THR A 132 -0.15 -0.55 7.94
C THR A 132 -0.51 0.66 8.80
N LYS A 133 -1.34 0.43 9.82
CA LYS A 133 -1.68 1.44 10.82
C LYS A 133 -1.95 0.74 12.13
N GLU A 134 -1.46 1.30 13.22
CA GLU A 134 -1.76 0.83 14.56
C GLU A 134 -2.24 1.99 15.43
N GLY A 135 -3.02 1.68 16.45
CA GLY A 135 -3.60 2.71 17.30
C GLY A 135 -4.76 2.22 18.14
N TYR A 136 -5.10 3.00 19.16
CA TYR A 136 -6.27 2.73 19.98
C TYR A 136 -7.55 3.21 19.31
N LEU A 137 -8.56 2.36 19.29
CA LEU A 137 -9.94 2.72 18.94
C LEU A 137 -10.90 2.22 20.01
N THR A 138 -11.96 2.98 20.24
CA THR A 138 -13.07 2.55 21.09
C THR A 138 -14.10 1.83 20.24
N LYS A 139 -14.39 0.57 20.55
CA LYS A 139 -15.28 -0.28 19.75
C LYS A 139 -16.54 -0.67 20.51
N GLN A 140 -17.66 -0.81 19.80
CA GLN A 140 -18.89 -1.33 20.36
C GLN A 140 -18.85 -2.87 20.49
N GLY A 141 -19.33 -3.40 21.60
CA GLY A 141 -19.47 -4.83 21.83
C GLY A 141 -20.52 -5.48 20.91
N GLY A 142 -20.42 -6.80 20.71
CA GLY A 142 -21.29 -7.52 19.77
C GLY A 142 -22.66 -7.83 20.35
N ARG A 143 -22.66 -8.70 21.38
CA ARG A 143 -23.85 -9.10 22.15
C ARG A 143 -24.32 -8.00 23.09
N VAL A 144 -23.41 -7.55 23.96
CA VAL A 144 -23.64 -6.40 24.85
C VAL A 144 -23.04 -5.17 24.19
N LYS A 145 -23.84 -4.12 23.96
CA LYS A 145 -23.46 -2.92 23.20
C LYS A 145 -22.59 -1.93 23.99
N ASN A 146 -21.79 -2.41 24.93
CA ASN A 146 -20.86 -1.59 25.70
C ASN A 146 -19.64 -1.22 24.85
N TRP A 147 -19.08 -0.05 25.11
CA TRP A 147 -17.90 0.46 24.42
C TRP A 147 -16.62 0.05 25.16
N LYS A 148 -15.61 -0.41 24.41
CA LYS A 148 -14.31 -0.81 24.97
C LYS A 148 -13.18 -0.29 24.10
N THR A 149 -12.17 0.32 24.70
CA THR A 149 -10.93 0.71 24.01
C THR A 149 -10.06 -0.51 23.76
N ARG A 150 -9.58 -0.66 22.53
CA ARG A 150 -8.75 -1.78 22.08
C ARG A 150 -7.62 -1.27 21.20
N TRP A 151 -6.50 -1.97 21.23
CA TRP A 151 -5.39 -1.71 20.33
C TRP A 151 -5.67 -2.39 19.00
N PHE A 152 -5.70 -1.63 17.91
CA PHE A 152 -5.91 -2.15 16.56
C PHE A 152 -4.60 -2.15 15.79
N ILE A 153 -4.42 -3.18 14.97
CA ILE A 153 -3.31 -3.30 14.02
C ILE A 153 -3.89 -3.68 12.67
N LEU A 154 -3.70 -2.82 11.69
CA LEU A 154 -3.95 -3.07 10.28
C LEU A 154 -2.65 -3.50 9.62
N SER A 155 -2.63 -4.70 9.05
CA SER A 155 -1.52 -5.19 8.25
C SER A 155 -2.02 -6.06 7.10
N ARG A 156 -1.47 -5.87 5.89
CA ARG A 156 -1.96 -6.53 4.67
C ARG A 156 -3.47 -6.28 4.48
N ASN A 157 -4.30 -7.31 4.46
CA ASN A 157 -5.77 -7.22 4.42
C ASN A 157 -6.40 -7.61 5.76
N GLU A 158 -5.63 -7.69 6.84
CA GLU A 158 -6.12 -8.08 8.16
C GLU A 158 -6.20 -6.87 9.08
N LEU A 159 -7.38 -6.67 9.69
CA LEU A 159 -7.55 -5.76 10.82
C LEU A 159 -7.70 -6.58 12.09
N LYS A 160 -6.68 -6.54 12.96
CA LYS A 160 -6.65 -7.23 14.24
C LYS A 160 -6.94 -6.26 15.37
N TYR A 161 -7.56 -6.75 16.44
CA TYR A 161 -7.62 -5.99 17.69
C TYR A 161 -7.29 -6.82 18.92
N PHE A 162 -6.62 -6.16 19.86
CA PHE A 162 -6.03 -6.73 21.07
C PHE A 162 -6.60 -6.02 22.29
N LYS A 163 -6.43 -6.62 23.47
CA LYS A 163 -6.86 -5.99 24.72
C LYS A 163 -6.13 -4.65 24.92
N ASP A 164 -4.83 -4.64 24.66
CA ASP A 164 -3.89 -3.53 24.75
C ASP A 164 -2.67 -3.81 23.83
N GLN A 165 -1.71 -2.89 23.77
CA GLN A 165 -0.52 -2.98 22.92
C GLN A 165 0.49 -4.06 23.36
N LEU A 166 0.44 -4.49 24.64
CA LEU A 166 1.35 -5.50 25.18
C LEU A 166 0.83 -6.94 24.97
N SER A 167 -0.44 -7.06 24.57
CA SER A 167 -1.09 -8.33 24.31
C SER A 167 -0.50 -8.99 23.06
N THR A 168 -0.07 -10.24 23.18
CA THR A 168 0.49 -11.02 22.06
C THR A 168 -0.59 -11.66 21.19
N GLU A 169 -1.76 -11.94 21.76
CA GLU A 169 -2.86 -12.61 21.06
C GLU A 169 -3.97 -11.65 20.66
N ALA A 170 -4.36 -11.72 19.38
CA ALA A 170 -5.48 -10.96 18.86
C ALA A 170 -6.79 -11.54 19.40
N ILE A 171 -7.65 -10.68 19.95
CA ILE A 171 -9.00 -11.06 20.36
C ILE A 171 -9.83 -11.43 19.12
N LYS A 172 -9.56 -10.78 17.98
CA LYS A 172 -10.20 -11.05 16.71
C LYS A 172 -9.31 -10.56 15.57
N THR A 173 -9.31 -11.33 14.49
CA THR A 173 -8.81 -10.94 13.17
C THR A 173 -10.01 -10.75 12.25
N LEU A 174 -10.04 -9.64 11.52
CA LEU A 174 -11.05 -9.33 10.51
C LEU A 174 -10.37 -9.31 9.14
N ASP A 175 -10.86 -10.12 8.20
CA ASP A 175 -10.39 -10.12 6.82
C ASP A 175 -11.11 -9.02 6.03
N LEU A 176 -10.39 -7.97 5.69
CA LEU A 176 -10.94 -6.82 4.97
C LEU A 176 -11.40 -7.15 3.55
N THR A 177 -11.06 -8.31 2.99
CA THR A 177 -11.63 -8.76 1.70
C THR A 177 -13.13 -9.06 1.80
N GLU A 178 -13.62 -9.36 3.01
CA GLU A 178 -15.05 -9.54 3.29
C GLU A 178 -15.75 -8.22 3.66
N CYS A 179 -15.01 -7.12 3.85
CA CYS A 179 -15.57 -5.84 4.26
C CYS A 179 -16.18 -5.12 3.03
N SER A 180 -17.48 -4.87 3.07
CA SER A 180 -18.19 -4.25 1.94
C SER A 180 -18.19 -2.72 1.97
N ALA A 181 -18.03 -2.11 3.15
CA ALA A 181 -18.04 -0.66 3.28
C ALA A 181 -17.35 -0.15 4.55
N VAL A 182 -16.78 1.06 4.43
CA VAL A 182 -16.30 1.89 5.54
C VAL A 182 -17.01 3.23 5.48
N GLN A 183 -17.84 3.54 6.48
CA GLN A 183 -18.72 4.71 6.49
C GLN A 183 -18.54 5.52 7.77
N PHE A 184 -18.58 6.85 7.65
CA PHE A 184 -18.72 7.70 8.84
C PHE A 184 -20.06 7.41 9.50
N ASP A 185 -20.07 7.36 10.82
CA ASP A 185 -21.29 7.18 11.60
C ASP A 185 -21.57 8.45 12.39
N TYR A 186 -22.49 9.26 11.87
CA TYR A 186 -23.00 10.48 12.52
C TYR A 186 -24.19 10.22 13.44
N SER A 187 -24.67 8.97 13.51
CA SER A 187 -25.89 8.61 14.25
C SER A 187 -25.63 8.30 15.73
N GLN A 188 -24.37 8.09 16.12
CA GLN A 188 -24.01 7.87 17.51
C GLN A 188 -23.94 9.21 18.26
N GLU A 189 -24.30 9.20 19.55
CA GLU A 189 -24.01 10.31 20.49
C GLU A 189 -22.49 10.58 20.65
N LYS A 190 -21.65 9.77 20.02
CA LYS A 190 -20.19 9.87 20.05
C LYS A 190 -19.69 10.47 18.73
N VAL A 191 -18.75 11.40 18.84
CA VAL A 191 -18.04 11.99 17.70
C VAL A 191 -16.89 11.12 17.22
N ASN A 192 -16.39 11.37 16.01
CA ASN A 192 -15.24 10.69 15.40
C ASN A 192 -15.45 9.18 15.22
N CYS A 193 -16.69 8.77 14.93
CA CYS A 193 -17.10 7.38 14.77
C CYS A 193 -17.28 6.99 13.31
N PHE A 194 -17.01 5.72 13.04
CA PHE A 194 -17.18 5.09 11.74
C PHE A 194 -17.53 3.61 11.92
N CYS A 195 -18.06 3.00 10.86
CA CYS A 195 -18.43 1.60 10.87
C CYS A 195 -17.77 0.82 9.74
N LEU A 196 -17.50 -0.46 10.01
CA LEU A 196 -17.05 -1.45 9.04
C LEU A 196 -18.14 -2.48 8.83
N VAL A 197 -18.62 -2.61 7.60
CA VAL A 197 -19.75 -3.49 7.27
C VAL A 197 -19.20 -4.83 6.78
N PHE A 198 -19.41 -5.89 7.56
CA PHE A 198 -19.12 -7.27 7.18
C PHE A 198 -20.43 -8.07 7.07
N PRO A 199 -20.46 -9.18 6.30
CA PRO A 199 -21.67 -9.95 6.05
C PRO A 199 -22.44 -10.37 7.32
N LEU A 200 -21.69 -10.75 8.37
CA LEU A 200 -22.26 -11.24 9.61
C LEU A 200 -22.35 -10.18 10.72
N ARG A 201 -21.73 -9.00 10.53
CA ARG A 201 -21.64 -7.99 11.59
C ARG A 201 -21.16 -6.63 11.09
N THR A 202 -21.83 -5.57 11.54
CA THR A 202 -21.26 -4.21 11.47
C THR A 202 -20.44 -3.90 12.74
N TYR A 203 -19.22 -3.41 12.56
CA TYR A 203 -18.32 -3.01 13.64
C TYR A 203 -18.30 -1.49 13.75
N TYR A 204 -18.79 -0.96 14.87
CA TYR A 204 -18.75 0.47 15.18
C TYR A 204 -17.50 0.81 16.00
N LEU A 205 -16.75 1.78 15.52
CA LEU A 205 -15.45 2.23 16.03
C LEU A 205 -15.45 3.74 16.17
N CYS A 206 -14.78 4.26 17.20
CA CYS A 206 -14.56 5.70 17.37
C CYS A 206 -13.10 5.95 17.72
N ALA A 207 -12.52 6.97 17.10
CA ALA A 207 -11.18 7.45 17.42
C ALA A 207 -11.23 8.55 18.48
N LYS A 208 -10.08 8.89 19.07
CA LYS A 208 -10.02 9.97 20.05
C LYS A 208 -10.23 11.33 19.41
N THR A 209 -9.69 11.51 18.20
CA THR A 209 -9.72 12.76 17.46
C THR A 209 -10.32 12.56 16.06
N GLY A 210 -10.81 13.64 15.46
CA GLY A 210 -11.32 13.60 14.08
C GLY A 210 -10.23 13.25 13.07
N ALA A 211 -9.00 13.72 13.30
CA ALA A 211 -7.84 13.38 12.47
C ALA A 211 -7.54 11.87 12.51
N GLU A 212 -7.50 11.26 13.69
CA GLU A 212 -7.31 9.81 13.80
C GLU A 212 -8.43 9.03 13.10
N ALA A 213 -9.68 9.45 13.24
CA ALA A 213 -10.81 8.80 12.56
C ALA A 213 -10.65 8.88 11.03
N ASP A 214 -10.32 10.05 10.51
CA ASP A 214 -10.09 10.28 9.08
C ASP A 214 -8.93 9.41 8.54
N GLU A 215 -7.82 9.35 9.26
CA GLU A 215 -6.69 8.48 8.90
C GLU A 215 -7.08 6.99 8.84
N TRP A 216 -7.83 6.50 9.85
CA TRP A 216 -8.33 5.13 9.88
C TRP A 216 -9.29 4.84 8.73
N ILE A 217 -10.21 5.76 8.44
CA ILE A 217 -11.20 5.60 7.37
C ILE A 217 -10.50 5.59 6.01
N LYS A 218 -9.58 6.52 5.77
CA LYS A 218 -8.81 6.60 4.52
C LYS A 218 -8.06 5.31 4.24
N ILE A 219 -7.29 4.81 5.20
CA ILE A 219 -6.50 3.59 4.99
C ILE A 219 -7.38 2.35 4.83
N LEU A 220 -8.48 2.24 5.58
CA LEU A 220 -9.40 1.11 5.47
C LEU A 220 -10.19 1.13 4.15
N ARG A 221 -10.64 2.30 3.69
CA ARG A 221 -11.27 2.48 2.37
C ARG A 221 -10.32 2.08 1.24
N TRP A 222 -9.08 2.53 1.32
CA TRP A 222 -8.06 2.18 0.35
C TRP A 222 -7.85 0.66 0.23
N LYS A 223 -7.89 -0.07 1.36
CA LYS A 223 -7.77 -1.54 1.40
C LYS A 223 -8.93 -2.27 0.73
N ILE A 224 -10.17 -1.83 0.99
CA ILE A 224 -11.36 -2.49 0.41
C ILE A 224 -11.45 -2.26 -1.11
N VAL A 225 -11.13 -1.05 -1.59
CA VAL A 225 -11.15 -0.72 -3.03
C VAL A 225 -10.08 -1.50 -3.78
N SER A 226 -8.85 -1.55 -3.23
CA SER A 226 -7.75 -2.29 -3.83
C SER A 226 -8.05 -3.78 -3.97
N SER A 227 -8.79 -4.37 -3.02
CA SER A 227 -9.16 -5.78 -3.05
C SER A 227 -10.23 -6.09 -4.10
N ILE A 228 -11.21 -5.20 -4.28
CA ILE A 228 -12.26 -5.32 -5.30
C ILE A 228 -11.66 -5.25 -6.70
N HIS A 229 -10.73 -4.33 -6.95
CA HIS A 229 -10.10 -4.19 -8.28
C HIS A 229 -9.34 -5.46 -8.68
N ILE A 230 -8.62 -6.08 -7.74
CA ILE A 230 -7.90 -7.35 -7.95
C ILE A 230 -8.86 -8.53 -8.22
N GLN A 231 -10.02 -8.59 -7.54
CA GLN A 231 -11.02 -9.63 -7.79
C GLN A 231 -11.70 -9.48 -9.16
N VAL A 232 -12.01 -8.25 -9.55
CA VAL A 232 -12.61 -7.94 -10.86
C VAL A 232 -11.66 -8.32 -11.99
N GLU A 233 -10.38 -7.95 -11.92
CA GLU A 233 -9.40 -8.33 -12.94
C GLU A 233 -9.20 -9.85 -13.06
N ARG A 234 -9.37 -10.62 -11.98
CA ARG A 234 -9.31 -12.09 -12.05
C ARG A 234 -10.51 -12.68 -12.80
N ILE A 235 -11.71 -12.16 -12.57
CA ILE A 235 -12.93 -12.66 -13.22
C ILE A 235 -12.90 -12.40 -14.73
N TYR A 236 -12.42 -11.23 -15.16
CA TYR A 236 -12.37 -10.87 -16.58
C TYR A 236 -11.22 -11.51 -17.37
N ASN A 237 -10.24 -12.12 -16.69
CA ASN A 237 -9.11 -12.81 -17.32
C ASN A 237 -9.19 -14.35 -17.21
N THR A 238 -10.38 -14.90 -16.91
CA THR A 238 -10.67 -16.35 -16.94
C THR A 238 -11.66 -16.64 -18.05
#